data_AF-A0A6L9G0W9-F1
#
_entry.id   AF-A0A6L9G0W9-F1
#
_cell.length_a   1.000
_cell.length_b   1.000
_cell.length_c   1.000
_cell.angle_alpha   90.00
_cell.angle_beta   90.00
_cell.angle_gamma   90.00
#
_symmetry.space_group_name_H-M   'P 1'
#
loop_
_entity.id
_entity.type
_entity.pdbx_description
1 polymer ?
#
loop_
_entity_poly.entity_id
_entity_poly.type
_entity_poly.pdbx_seq_one_letter_code
_entity_poly.pdbx_strand_id
1 'polypeptide(L)'
;MDISSSSYRWDSITAEHLGYWINRLPHLRTPFLTIAKPRPGVEHPEFVQTYWESGQEFTFEWWNYSRPGLHRVCTVISAQRLVQLIHSWLDGDDSQLESEQWAEEYFKVKIRKR
;
A
#
# COMPACT_ATOMS: atom_id res chain seq x y z
N MET A 1 9.94 -22.84 8.36
CA MET A 1 9.11 -22.66 7.15
C MET A 1 9.61 -21.39 6.51
N ASP A 2 10.26 -21.51 5.37
CA ASP A 2 10.83 -20.37 4.67
C ASP A 2 9.68 -19.57 4.06
N ILE A 3 9.44 -18.35 4.53
CA ILE A 3 8.43 -17.46 3.96
C ILE A 3 9.12 -16.79 2.77
N SER A 4 9.07 -17.43 1.60
CA SER A 4 9.56 -16.79 0.38
C SER A 4 8.63 -15.63 0.03
N SER A 5 8.98 -14.41 0.42
CA SER A 5 8.36 -13.21 -0.13
C SER A 5 8.73 -13.12 -1.62
N SER A 6 7.75 -13.33 -2.50
CA SER A 6 7.96 -13.14 -3.93
C SER A 6 7.85 -11.65 -4.23
N SER A 7 8.95 -11.02 -4.66
CA SER A 7 8.94 -9.64 -5.14
C SER A 7 8.90 -9.62 -6.66
N TYR A 8 8.03 -8.76 -7.21
CA TYR A 8 7.91 -8.53 -8.64
C TYR A 8 8.17 -7.05 -8.91
N ARG A 9 9.00 -6.75 -9.91
CA ARG A 9 9.28 -5.38 -10.34
C ARG A 9 8.70 -5.16 -11.71
N TRP A 10 7.81 -4.17 -11.83
CA TRP A 10 7.16 -3.81 -13.07
C TRP A 10 7.45 -2.35 -13.41
N ASP A 11 7.60 -2.07 -14.70
CA ASP A 11 7.75 -0.70 -15.18
C ASP A 11 6.39 0.03 -15.27
N SER A 12 5.30 -0.74 -15.36
CA SER A 12 3.92 -0.25 -15.29
C SER A 12 3.01 -1.33 -14.68
N ILE A 13 2.15 -0.93 -13.75
CA ILE A 13 1.12 -1.77 -13.11
C ILE A 13 -0.25 -1.28 -13.57
N THR A 14 -1.09 -2.19 -14.06
CA THR A 14 -2.46 -1.87 -14.52
C THR A 14 -3.49 -2.22 -13.44
N ALA A 15 -4.70 -1.67 -13.54
CA ALA A 15 -5.81 -2.00 -12.66
C ALA A 15 -6.17 -3.50 -12.70
N GLU A 16 -6.08 -4.15 -13.86
CA GLU A 16 -6.35 -5.59 -14.01
C GLU A 16 -5.36 -6.44 -13.21
N HIS A 17 -4.08 -6.08 -13.29
CA HIS A 17 -3.04 -6.73 -12.54
C HIS A 17 -3.20 -6.58 -11.03
N LEU A 18 -3.56 -5.38 -10.56
CA LEU A 18 -3.89 -5.14 -9.15
C LEU A 18 -5.09 -5.98 -8.74
N GLY A 19 -6.15 -5.99 -9.56
CA GLY A 19 -7.34 -6.79 -9.32
C GLY A 19 -7.04 -8.27 -9.19
N TYR A 20 -6.16 -8.82 -10.03
CA TYR A 20 -5.73 -10.21 -9.93
C TYR A 20 -5.08 -10.53 -8.57
N TRP A 21 -4.13 -9.70 -8.11
CA TRP A 21 -3.42 -9.95 -6.87
C TRP A 21 -4.26 -9.69 -5.62
N ILE A 22 -5.05 -8.61 -5.60
CA ILE A 22 -5.94 -8.28 -4.49
C ILE A 22 -6.98 -9.39 -4.28
N ASN A 23 -7.56 -9.92 -5.36
CA ASN A 23 -8.52 -11.02 -5.26
C ASN A 23 -7.89 -12.35 -4.82
N ARG A 24 -6.55 -12.46 -4.80
CA ARG A 24 -5.84 -13.62 -4.25
C ARG A 24 -5.57 -13.52 -2.75
N LEU A 25 -5.60 -12.33 -2.17
CA LEU A 25 -5.29 -12.11 -0.75
C LEU A 25 -6.09 -13.03 0.20
N PRO A 26 -7.42 -13.23 0.04
CA PRO A 26 -8.20 -14.11 0.92
C PRO A 26 -7.74 -15.58 0.91
N HIS A 27 -6.93 -15.99 -0.06
CA HIS A 27 -6.45 -17.34 -0.24
C HIS A 27 -4.99 -17.53 0.21
N LEU A 28 -4.33 -16.47 0.69
CA LEU A 28 -2.97 -16.53 1.19
C LEU A 28 -2.94 -16.76 2.70
N ARG A 29 -1.92 -17.47 3.17
CA ARG A 29 -1.72 -17.74 4.61
C ARG A 29 -1.37 -16.48 5.40
N THR A 30 -0.67 -15.56 4.77
CA THR A 30 -0.32 -14.23 5.28
C THR A 30 -0.79 -13.23 4.23
N PRO A 31 -2.05 -12.75 4.34
CA PRO A 31 -2.72 -12.12 3.22
C PRO A 31 -2.39 -10.62 3.14
N PHE A 32 -1.17 -10.31 2.70
CA PHE A 32 -0.72 -8.95 2.54
C PHE A 32 -0.15 -8.68 1.15
N LEU A 33 -0.23 -7.42 0.72
CA LEU A 33 0.41 -6.90 -0.47
C LEU A 33 1.02 -5.53 -0.14
N THR A 34 2.28 -5.34 -0.51
CA THR A 34 2.97 -4.06 -0.41
C THR A 34 3.35 -3.59 -1.81
N ILE A 35 3.05 -2.33 -2.12
CA ILE A 35 3.37 -1.70 -3.40
C ILE A 35 4.16 -0.43 -3.09
N ALA A 36 5.40 -0.39 -3.55
CA ALA A 36 6.30 0.73 -3.35
C ALA A 36 6.55 1.48 -4.66
N LYS A 37 6.68 2.79 -4.58
CA LYS A 37 7.16 3.66 -5.67
C LYS A 37 8.63 4.01 -5.42
N PRO A 38 9.59 3.24 -5.96
CA PRO A 38 10.99 3.58 -5.84
C PRO A 38 11.30 4.88 -6.60
N ARG A 39 12.04 5.79 -5.96
CA ARG A 39 12.55 7.02 -6.58
C ARG A 39 14.09 7.05 -6.52
N PRO A 40 14.79 7.43 -7.61
CA PRO A 40 16.24 7.57 -7.57
C PRO A 40 16.70 8.51 -6.45
N GLY A 41 17.69 8.09 -5.66
CA GLY A 41 18.24 8.90 -4.57
C GLY A 41 17.42 8.97 -3.28
N VAL A 42 16.30 8.24 -3.19
CA VAL A 42 15.47 8.16 -1.98
C VAL A 42 15.69 6.81 -1.29
N GLU A 43 16.21 6.84 -0.05
CA GLU A 43 16.49 5.63 0.75
C GLU A 43 15.21 4.87 1.14
N HIS A 44 14.11 5.61 1.37
CA HIS A 44 12.83 5.05 1.78
C HIS A 44 11.72 5.42 0.80
N PRO A 45 11.28 4.50 -0.08
CA PRO A 45 10.24 4.79 -1.05
C PRO A 45 8.89 5.01 -0.36
N GLU A 46 8.05 5.83 -0.97
CA GLU A 46 6.62 5.84 -0.62
C GLU A 46 6.03 4.47 -0.94
N PHE A 47 5.16 3.98 -0.06
CA PHE A 47 4.49 2.72 -0.29
C PHE A 47 3.07 2.75 0.24
N VAL A 48 2.25 1.89 -0.35
CA VAL A 48 0.98 1.47 0.22
C VAL A 48 1.07 0.00 0.55
N GLN A 49 0.38 -0.41 1.60
CA GLN A 49 0.23 -1.81 1.92
C GLN A 49 -1.21 -2.14 2.29
N THR A 50 -1.61 -3.37 2.04
CA THR A 50 -2.94 -3.83 2.34
C THR A 50 -2.93 -5.24 2.88
N TYR A 51 -3.85 -5.50 3.82
CA TYR A 51 -4.08 -6.79 4.44
C TYR A 51 -5.54 -7.16 4.24
N TRP A 52 -5.81 -8.41 3.89
CA TRP A 52 -7.19 -8.91 3.95
C TRP A 52 -7.53 -9.23 5.40
N GLU A 53 -8.67 -8.73 5.86
CA GLU A 53 -9.18 -8.98 7.21
C GLU A 53 -10.24 -10.08 7.19
N SER A 54 -11.37 -9.79 6.55
CA SER A 54 -12.49 -10.73 6.44
C SER A 54 -13.43 -10.32 5.30
N GLY A 55 -14.11 -11.28 4.67
CA GLY A 55 -15.06 -10.99 3.60
C GLY A 55 -14.46 -10.14 2.48
N GLN A 56 -14.95 -8.89 2.35
CA GLN A 56 -14.46 -7.89 1.40
C GLN A 56 -13.74 -6.70 2.06
N GLU A 57 -13.38 -6.85 3.34
CA GLU A 57 -12.70 -5.82 4.12
C GLU A 57 -11.19 -5.97 4.03
N PHE A 58 -10.55 -4.83 3.81
CA PHE A 58 -9.10 -4.73 3.72
C PHE A 58 -8.63 -3.61 4.64
N THR A 59 -7.61 -3.89 5.46
CA THR A 59 -6.81 -2.82 6.07
C THR A 59 -5.94 -2.24 4.97
N PHE A 60 -5.96 -0.92 4.80
CA PHE A 60 -5.17 -0.19 3.82
C PHE A 60 -4.32 0.84 4.54
N GLU A 61 -3.03 0.83 4.26
CA GLU A 61 -2.08 1.75 4.85
C GLU A 61 -1.34 2.52 3.77
N TRP A 62 -1.10 3.79 4.04
CA TRP A 62 -0.33 4.67 3.18
C TRP A 62 0.82 5.30 3.96
N TRP A 63 2.03 5.07 3.46
CA TRP A 63 3.27 5.59 3.99
C TRP A 63 3.88 6.59 3.01
N ASN A 64 3.98 7.84 3.46
CA ASN A 64 4.56 8.92 2.67
C ASN A 64 5.78 9.55 3.38
N TYR A 65 6.98 9.18 2.95
CA TYR A 65 8.22 9.69 3.53
C TYR A 65 8.49 11.18 3.25
N SER A 66 7.80 11.80 2.29
CA SER A 66 7.84 13.27 2.13
C SER A 66 7.22 14.01 3.33
N ARG A 67 6.43 13.31 4.13
CA ARG A 67 5.95 13.72 5.46
C ARG A 67 6.47 12.72 6.51
N PRO A 68 7.76 12.80 6.90
CA PRO A 68 8.38 11.81 7.77
C PRO A 68 7.56 11.58 9.04
N GLY A 69 7.13 10.33 9.24
CA GLY A 69 6.40 9.90 10.43
C GLY A 69 4.88 9.91 10.32
N LEU A 70 4.29 10.36 9.19
CA LEU A 70 2.85 10.25 8.98
C LEU A 70 2.51 8.87 8.38
N HIS A 71 1.99 7.99 9.23
CA HIS A 71 1.40 6.72 8.83
C HIS A 71 -0.11 6.87 8.86
N ARG A 72 -0.77 6.52 7.75
CA ARG A 72 -2.23 6.58 7.63
C ARG A 72 -2.78 5.18 7.44
N VAL A 73 -3.84 4.85 8.19
CA VAL A 73 -4.52 3.57 8.12
C VAL A 73 -6.03 3.78 7.95
N CYS A 74 -6.67 3.03 7.07
CA CYS A 74 -8.13 2.99 6.95
C CYS A 74 -8.61 1.58 6.59
N THR A 75 -9.91 1.35 6.71
CA THR A 75 -10.57 0.13 6.23
C THR A 75 -11.23 0.41 4.88
N VAL A 76 -10.94 -0.43 3.89
CA VAL A 76 -11.56 -0.37 2.56
C VAL A 76 -12.46 -1.60 2.38
N ILE A 77 -13.75 -1.37 2.14
CA ILE A 77 -14.77 -2.43 2.02
C ILE A 77 -15.10 -2.67 0.54
N SER A 78 -14.08 -3.01 -0.26
CA SER A 78 -14.22 -3.47 -1.65
C SER A 78 -12.85 -3.65 -2.30
N ALA A 79 -12.62 -4.80 -2.92
CA ALA A 79 -11.44 -5.02 -3.75
C ALA A 79 -11.37 -4.02 -4.92
N GLN A 80 -12.52 -3.65 -5.50
CA GLN A 80 -12.58 -2.68 -6.59
C GLN A 80 -12.16 -1.29 -6.13
N ARG A 81 -12.62 -0.83 -4.95
CA ARG A 81 -12.21 0.47 -4.40
C ARG A 81 -10.72 0.46 -4.09
N LEU A 82 -10.21 -0.64 -3.52
CA LEU A 82 -8.78 -0.79 -3.23
C LEU A 82 -7.93 -0.72 -4.50
N VAL A 83 -8.34 -1.39 -5.58
CA VAL A 83 -7.68 -1.29 -6.91
C VAL A 83 -7.67 0.16 -7.39
N GLN A 84 -8.81 0.87 -7.31
CA GLN A 84 -8.92 2.26 -7.75
C GLN A 84 -7.99 3.18 -6.96
N LEU A 85 -7.95 3.05 -5.64
CA LEU A 85 -7.06 3.84 -4.77
C LEU A 85 -5.60 3.62 -5.16
N ILE A 86 -5.16 2.37 -5.21
CA ILE A 86 -3.77 2.02 -5.51
C ILE A 86 -3.39 2.47 -6.92
N HIS A 87 -4.27 2.31 -7.91
CA HIS A 87 -3.99 2.71 -9.28
C HIS A 87 -3.90 4.24 -9.43
N SER A 88 -4.83 4.99 -8.84
CA SER A 88 -4.82 6.47 -8.88
C SER A 88 -3.56 7.01 -8.23
N TRP A 89 -3.18 6.43 -7.07
CA TRP A 89 -1.91 6.72 -6.43
C TRP A 89 -0.78 6.45 -7.41
N LEU A 90 -0.66 5.25 -8.01
CA LEU A 90 0.40 4.93 -8.98
C LEU A 90 0.52 5.93 -10.13
N ASP A 91 -0.60 6.46 -10.63
CA ASP A 91 -0.66 7.49 -11.68
C ASP A 91 -0.26 8.90 -11.20
N GLY A 92 -0.02 9.08 -9.89
CA GLY A 92 0.34 10.36 -9.27
C GLY A 92 -0.85 11.20 -8.84
N ASP A 93 -2.07 10.65 -8.88
CA ASP A 93 -3.28 11.28 -8.37
C ASP A 93 -3.61 10.78 -6.95
N ASP A 94 -3.12 11.53 -5.97
CA ASP A 94 -3.36 11.23 -4.55
C ASP A 94 -4.73 11.73 -4.06
N SER A 95 -5.54 12.40 -4.90
CA SER A 95 -6.82 13.01 -4.48
C SER A 95 -7.81 11.98 -3.93
N GLN A 96 -7.84 10.79 -4.53
CA GLN A 96 -8.68 9.69 -4.08
C GLN A 96 -8.24 9.18 -2.71
N LEU A 97 -6.93 9.09 -2.47
CA LEU A 97 -6.39 8.70 -1.17
C LEU A 97 -6.73 9.75 -0.13
N GLU A 98 -6.50 11.04 -0.39
CA GLU A 98 -6.79 12.12 0.56
C GLU A 98 -8.28 12.23 0.93
N SER A 99 -9.18 11.66 0.12
CA SER A 99 -10.63 11.63 0.41
C SER A 99 -11.04 10.53 1.39
N GLU A 100 -10.18 9.55 1.68
CA GLU A 100 -10.48 8.45 2.59
C GLU A 100 -10.45 8.90 4.06
N GLN A 101 -11.23 8.21 4.90
CA GLN A 101 -11.25 8.45 6.34
C GLN A 101 -10.06 7.76 7.01
N TRP A 102 -8.92 8.46 7.07
CA TRP A 102 -7.70 7.95 7.68
C TRP A 102 -7.68 8.13 9.20
N ALA A 103 -7.26 7.09 9.90
CA ALA A 103 -6.59 7.24 11.20
C ALA A 103 -5.13 7.65 10.95
N GLU A 104 -4.68 8.73 11.58
CA GLU A 104 -3.29 9.20 11.47
C GLU A 104 -2.49 8.79 12.71
N GLU A 105 -1.40 8.05 12.50
CA GLU A 105 -0.44 7.69 13.54
C GLU A 105 0.91 8.38 13.26
N TYR A 106 1.39 9.15 14.25
CA TYR A 106 2.68 9.84 14.15
C TYR A 106 3.79 9.00 14.77
N PHE A 107 4.62 8.37 13.93
CA PHE A 107 5.80 7.66 14.39
C PHE A 107 6.98 8.61 14.51
N LYS A 108 7.62 8.67 15.69
CA LYS A 108 8.91 9.35 15.86
C LYS A 108 10.00 8.57 15.11
N VAL A 109 10.20 8.86 13.84
CA VAL A 109 11.32 8.33 13.07
C VAL A 109 12.61 8.92 13.64
N LYS A 110 13.35 8.14 14.43
CA LYS A 110 14.72 8.50 14.82
C LYS A 110 15.62 8.36 13.59
N ILE A 111 15.72 9.41 12.79
CA ILE A 111 16.72 9.49 11.73
C ILE A 111 18.10 9.50 12.41
N ARG A 112 18.81 8.37 12.38
CA ARG A 112 20.23 8.34 12.75
C ARG A 112 20.99 9.10 11.65
N LYS A 113 21.47 10.30 11.98
CA LYS A 113 22.47 10.99 11.15
C LYS A 113 23.71 10.09 11.08
N ARG A 114 24.12 9.71 9.87
CA ARG A 114 25.45 9.13 9.62
C ARG A 114 26.50 10.24 9.64
#